data_AF-A0A7H0NUJ0-F1
#
_entry.id   AF-A0A7H0NUJ0-F1
#
_cell.length_a   1.000
_cell.length_b   1.000
_cell.length_c   1.000
_cell.angle_alpha   90.00
_cell.angle_beta   90.00
_cell.angle_gamma   90.00
#
_symmetry.space_group_name_H-M   'P 1'
#
loop_
_entity.id
_entity.type
_entity.pdbx_description
1 polymer ?
#
loop_
_entity_poly.entity_id
_entity_poly.type
_entity_poly.pdbx_seq_one_letter_code
_entity_poly.pdbx_strand_id
1 'polypeptide(L)'
;MPKGIVLLATPEGWRHSVLTEDGGMHCGRLTDVSVNADPAEARAAAAATVAELAHDFHETRVDVTWNPPREPGSWTAQVTVAASSPNTFP
;
A
#
# COMPACT_ATOMS: atom_id res chain seq x y z
N MET A 1 -9.42 -8.91 2.52
CA MET A 1 -8.17 -8.96 1.74
C MET A 1 -7.97 -7.65 0.99
N PRO A 2 -6.82 -6.97 1.11
CA PRO A 2 -6.51 -5.77 0.34
C PRO A 2 -6.38 -6.07 -1.16
N LYS A 3 -7.00 -5.25 -2.02
CA LYS A 3 -6.92 -5.35 -3.48
C LYS A 3 -6.28 -4.12 -4.15
N GLY A 4 -6.24 -3.00 -3.43
CA GLY A 4 -5.73 -1.75 -3.98
C GLY A 4 -5.45 -0.73 -2.89
N ILE A 5 -4.68 0.27 -3.25
CA ILE A 5 -4.40 1.41 -2.38
C ILE A 5 -4.39 2.70 -3.20
N VAL A 6 -4.93 3.75 -2.59
CA VAL A 6 -4.80 5.13 -3.05
C VAL A 6 -3.92 5.87 -2.04
N LEU A 7 -2.93 6.60 -2.54
CA LEU A 7 -2.04 7.44 -1.75
C LEU A 7 -2.15 8.89 -2.23
N LEU A 8 -2.36 9.80 -1.28
CA LEU A 8 -2.57 11.22 -1.54
C LEU A 8 -1.57 12.04 -0.71
N ALA A 9 -0.83 12.91 -1.39
CA ALA A 9 -0.08 13.98 -0.75
C ALA A 9 -1.05 15.09 -0.32
N THR A 10 -0.97 15.51 0.93
CA THR A 10 -1.74 16.66 1.44
C THR A 10 -0.80 17.61 2.18
N PRO A 11 -1.18 18.89 2.38
CA PRO A 11 -0.37 19.83 3.16
C PRO A 11 -0.08 19.37 4.60
N GLU A 12 -0.91 18.47 5.13
CA GLU A 12 -0.76 17.90 6.49
C GLU A 12 0.00 16.57 6.50
N GLY A 13 0.51 16.13 5.35
CA GLY A 13 1.22 14.87 5.14
C GLY A 13 0.48 13.88 4.26
N TRP A 14 0.80 12.60 4.41
CA TRP A 14 0.41 11.56 3.46
C TRP A 14 -0.82 10.79 3.94
N ARG A 15 -1.88 10.75 3.12
CA ARG A 15 -3.11 9.99 3.40
C ARG A 15 -3.19 8.77 2.51
N HIS A 16 -3.67 7.66 3.05
CA HIS A 16 -3.92 6.46 2.28
C HIS A 16 -5.34 5.95 2.44
N SER A 17 -5.82 5.25 1.41
CA SER A 17 -7.07 4.50 1.43
C SER A 17 -6.81 3.12 0.87
N VAL A 18 -6.92 2.08 1.71
CA VAL A 18 -6.81 0.68 1.30
C VAL A 18 -8.20 0.17 0.93
N LEU A 19 -8.32 -0.38 -0.27
CA LEU A 19 -9.53 -0.99 -0.80
C LEU A 19 -9.48 -2.48 -0.56
N THR A 20 -10.57 -3.08 -0.08
CA THR A 20 -10.67 -4.53 0.13
C THR A 20 -11.55 -5.19 -0.93
N GLU A 21 -11.40 -6.50 -1.11
CA GLU A 21 -12.20 -7.30 -2.05
C GLU A 21 -13.70 -7.23 -1.76
N ASP A 22 -14.09 -7.24 -0.50
CA ASP A 22 -15.48 -7.13 -0.02
C ASP A 22 -16.12 -5.75 -0.24
N GLY A 23 -15.36 -4.78 -0.77
CA GLY A 23 -15.85 -3.41 -1.01
C GLY A 23 -15.63 -2.46 0.16
N GLY A 24 -15.07 -2.94 1.27
CA GLY A 24 -14.59 -2.11 2.37
C GLY A 24 -13.45 -1.16 1.99
N MET A 25 -13.30 -0.12 2.80
CA MET A 25 -12.26 0.89 2.66
C MET A 25 -11.71 1.26 4.02
N HIS A 26 -10.38 1.20 4.17
CA HIS A 26 -9.67 1.64 5.36
C HIS A 26 -8.86 2.89 5.03
N CYS A 27 -9.20 4.00 5.68
CA CYS A 27 -8.53 5.28 5.49
C CYS A 27 -7.59 5.57 6.66
N GLY A 28 -6.41 6.12 6.36
CA GLY A 28 -5.42 6.47 7.37
C GLY A 28 -4.47 7.55 6.91
N ARG A 29 -3.54 7.91 7.81
CA ARG A 29 -2.42 8.80 7.56
C ARG A 29 -1.13 8.01 7.80
N LEU A 30 -0.10 8.24 7.00
CA LEU A 30 1.24 7.72 7.29
C LEU A 30 1.85 8.61 8.38
N THR A 31 1.89 8.12 9.61
CA THR A 31 2.40 8.89 10.77
C THR A 31 3.91 8.84 10.90
N ASP A 32 4.56 7.83 10.31
CA ASP A 32 6.01 7.65 10.33
C ASP A 32 6.72 8.35 9.15
N VAL A 33 5.94 8.83 8.18
CA VAL A 33 6.48 9.50 6.98
C VAL A 33 6.37 11.00 7.14
N SER A 34 7.48 11.70 6.91
CA SER A 34 7.52 13.16 6.99
C SER A 34 6.57 13.80 5.96
N VAL A 35 5.97 14.94 6.31
CA VAL A 35 5.05 15.69 5.42
C VAL A 35 5.70 16.05 4.07
N ASN A 36 7.01 16.29 4.07
CA ASN A 36 7.78 16.65 2.87
C ASN A 36 8.58 15.46 2.29
N ALA A 37 8.28 14.22 2.70
CA ALA A 37 8.97 13.03 2.21
C ALA A 37 8.85 12.90 0.68
N ASP A 38 9.83 12.22 0.07
CA ASP A 38 9.75 11.91 -1.35
C ASP A 38 8.56 10.97 -1.64
N PRO A 39 7.84 11.13 -2.76
CA PRO A 39 6.73 10.23 -3.11
C PRO A 39 7.13 8.75 -3.18
N ALA A 40 8.38 8.39 -3.46
CA ALA A 40 8.83 7.00 -3.39
C ALA A 40 8.85 6.45 -1.95
N GLU A 41 9.29 7.26 -0.99
CA GLU A 41 9.30 6.90 0.43
C GLU A 41 7.86 6.70 0.94
N ALA A 42 6.97 7.65 0.64
CA ALA A 42 5.56 7.54 1.02
C ALA A 42 4.87 6.32 0.40
N ARG A 43 5.20 6.00 -0.85
CA ARG A 43 4.72 4.77 -1.52
C ARG A 43 5.26 3.50 -0.88
N ALA A 44 6.53 3.47 -0.47
CA ALA A 44 7.11 2.32 0.21
C ALA A 44 6.44 2.09 1.58
N ALA A 45 6.26 3.14 2.38
CA ALA A 45 5.59 3.05 3.68
C ALA A 45 4.11 2.64 3.55
N ALA A 46 3.41 3.17 2.55
CA ALA A 46 2.04 2.77 2.24
C ALA A 46 1.95 1.29 1.83
N ALA A 47 2.91 0.80 1.04
CA ALA A 47 2.98 -0.61 0.66
C ALA A 47 3.27 -1.51 1.86
N ALA A 48 4.17 -1.09 2.77
CA ALA A 48 4.45 -1.81 4.01
C ALA A 48 3.19 -1.93 4.90
N THR A 49 2.43 -0.84 5.05
CA THR A 49 1.14 -0.86 5.79
C THR A 49 0.17 -1.90 5.20
N VAL A 50 0.06 -1.97 3.87
CA VAL A 50 -0.80 -2.96 3.20
C VAL A 50 -0.30 -4.39 3.40
N ALA A 51 1.02 -4.59 3.35
CA ALA A 51 1.63 -5.89 3.57
C ALA A 51 1.42 -6.39 5.01
N GLU A 52 1.58 -5.51 6.00
CA GLU A 52 1.27 -5.80 7.41
C GLU A 52 -0.21 -6.14 7.59
N LEU A 53 -1.13 -5.35 7.06
CA LEU A 53 -2.57 -5.66 7.13
C LEU A 53 -2.93 -7.01 6.49
N ALA A 54 -2.34 -7.33 5.33
CA ALA A 54 -2.56 -8.61 4.68
C ALA A 54 -1.98 -9.78 5.50
N HIS A 55 -0.84 -9.57 6.14
CA HIS A 55 -0.21 -10.59 6.98
C HIS A 55 -0.97 -10.80 8.29
N ASP A 56 -1.28 -9.73 9.02
CA ASP A 56 -1.88 -9.80 10.36
C ASP A 56 -3.32 -10.34 10.34
N PHE A 57 -4.10 -10.00 9.32
CA PHE A 57 -5.52 -10.40 9.24
C PHE A 57 -5.78 -11.61 8.34
N HIS A 58 -4.88 -11.92 7.41
CA HIS A 58 -5.09 -12.97 6.41
C HIS A 58 -3.90 -13.93 6.26
N GLU A 59 -2.85 -13.79 7.07
CA GLU A 59 -1.60 -14.60 7.01
C GLU A 59 -1.02 -14.67 5.58
N THR A 60 -1.27 -13.64 4.78
CA THR A 60 -0.99 -13.64 3.34
C THR A 60 0.07 -12.60 3.00
N ARG A 61 1.03 -13.01 2.17
CA ARG A 61 2.01 -12.08 1.58
C ARG A 61 1.42 -11.45 0.33
N VAL A 62 1.66 -10.16 0.15
CA VAL A 62 1.17 -9.40 -1.00
C VAL A 62 2.26 -8.54 -1.61
N ASP A 63 2.18 -8.37 -2.92
CA ASP A 63 2.97 -7.42 -3.69
C ASP A 63 2.10 -6.21 -4.02
N VAL A 64 2.70 -5.02 -3.96
CA VAL A 64 2.04 -3.74 -4.28
C VAL A 64 2.67 -3.16 -5.53
N THR A 65 1.88 -3.08 -6.61
CA THR A 65 2.33 -2.54 -7.90
C THR A 65 1.73 -1.16 -8.11
N TRP A 66 2.58 -0.12 -8.05
CA TRP A 66 2.16 1.26 -8.26
C TRP A 66 1.92 1.56 -9.74
N ASN A 67 0.76 2.16 -10.05
CA ASN A 67 0.46 2.67 -11.38
C ASN A 67 1.23 3.97 -11.64
N PRO A 68 1.45 4.34 -12.92
CA PRO A 68 1.91 5.66 -13.28
C PRO A 68 0.98 6.74 -12.69
N PRO A 69 1.52 7.83 -12.10
CA PRO A 69 0.70 8.88 -11.54
C PRO A 69 -0.15 9.52 -12.63
N ARG A 70 -1.46 9.57 -12.41
CA ARG A 70 -2.39 10.25 -13.32
C ARG A 70 -2.48 11.74 -13.01
N GLU A 71 -2.28 12.10 -11.75
CA GLU A 71 -2.34 13.46 -11.24
C GLU A 71 -1.16 13.68 -10.27
N PRO A 72 -0.60 14.89 -10.22
CA PRO A 72 0.44 15.21 -9.24
C PRO A 72 -0.10 15.07 -7.82
N GLY A 73 0.64 14.40 -6.95
CA GLY A 73 0.23 14.19 -5.56
C GLY A 73 -0.77 13.04 -5.34
N SER A 74 -1.12 12.29 -6.39
CA SER A 74 -2.03 11.15 -6.29
C SER A 74 -1.46 9.91 -6.98
N TRP A 75 -1.42 8.80 -6.24
CA TRP A 75 -0.96 7.51 -6.75
C TRP A 75 -1.97 6.42 -6.41
N THR A 76 -2.12 5.47 -7.32
CA THR A 76 -2.90 4.26 -7.09
C THR A 76 -2.01 3.05 -7.29
N ALA A 77 -2.26 2.00 -6.53
CA ALA A 77 -1.58 0.72 -6.70
C ALA A 77 -2.60 -0.42 -6.73
N GLN A 78 -2.20 -1.50 -7.39
CA GLN A 78 -2.86 -2.80 -7.29
C GLN A 78 -2.13 -3.66 -6.27
N VAL A 79 -2.89 -4.45 -5.52
CA VAL A 79 -2.36 -5.40 -4.54
C VAL A 79 -2.64 -6.80 -5.05
N THR A 80 -1.60 -7.61 -5.16
CA THR A 80 -1.69 -8.99 -5.64
C THR A 80 -1.11 -9.93 -4.60
N VAL A 81 -1.69 -11.11 -4.42
CA VAL A 81 -1.10 -12.14 -3.55
C VAL A 81 0.25 -12.54 -4.11
N ALA A 82 1.29 -12.44 -3.28
CA ALA A 82 2.61 -12.88 -3.62
C ALA A 82 2.60 -14.40 -3.71
N ALA A 83 3.08 -14.96 -4.82
CA ALA A 83 3.28 -16.39 -4.90
C ALA A 83 4.31 -16.81 -3.85
N SER A 84 3.98 -17.81 -3.03
CA SER A 84 4.97 -18.46 -2.18
C SER A 84 6.13 -18.91 -3.07
N SER A 85 7.32 -18.35 -2.88
CA SER A 85 8.50 -18.82 -3.59
C SER A 85 8.59 -20.34 -3.37
N PRO A 86 8.70 -21.16 -4.44
CA PRO A 86 8.89 -22.59 -4.25
C PRO A 86 10.17 -22.76 -3.42
N ASN A 87 10.02 -23.30 -2.22
CA ASN A 87 11.15 -23.65 -1.36
C ASN A 87 12.05 -24.62 -2.13
N THR A 88 13.12 -24.12 -2.74
CA THR A 88 14.24 -24.97 -3.15
C THR A 88 15.02 -25.28 -1.87
N PHE A 89 14.65 -26.39 -1.23
CA PHE A 89 15.54 -27.05 -0.26
C PHE A 89 16.77 -27.63 -1.00
N PRO A 90 17.93 -27.71 -0.31
CA PRO A 90 19.25 -27.90 -0.93
C PRO A 90 19.44 -29.28 -1.58
#